data_AF-A0A2S9AVA2-F1
#
_entry.id   AF-A0A2S9AVA2-F1
#
_cell.length_a   1.000
_cell.length_b   1.000
_cell.length_c   1.000
_cell.angle_alpha   90.00
_cell.angle_beta   90.00
_cell.angle_gamma   90.00
#
_symmetry.space_group_name_H-M   'P 1'
#
loop_
_entity.id
_entity.type
_entity.pdbx_description
1 polymer ?
#
loop_
_entity_poly.entity_id
_entity_poly.type
_entity_poly.pdbx_seq_one_letter_code
_entity_poly.pdbx_strand_id
1 'polypeptide(L)'
;MKAGTHHVTTSLTRKISLLAGAIALSGCATLNEAGKNYGTAIGCAGGAILGAGLTYAITGDAKKAVVGGGVGAAAGCVAGNLWQNRLQELERIAKEENLNIQVQTLQSQEVATGNAGSPAPTEAGIVAQVQDQGMFATGSAQLSVDGQRQVRKLAAAFAPKPGQNSQAAILVVGHTDATGSATTNQRLSEQRARAVAAILAEQGIAPQRMFFQGAGASRPIADNSDSFQRGKNRRVEIVEVTDRNMLVKRVNAEQNNTKYLAHGTATEPVRSVPSTSKSKPAAKPAAENKPVDAGTAVVDFGGQPASETRWALGEAITPKKAGFALVSSAHAGDLPSSSCEADRPRESGKVFNLASGKALDTQTTTEYLPGYNNRVWANLVNGHLVTLSPVSILRDGASVDRQPFIEVVKGYDQGNRKSIKSTAVANTYEGEDLVLYRVFTQDPKAPVSCIDVVFSKKNSEATDGALFYSRPREAFTTRFVPIRA
;
A
#
# COMPACT_ATOMS: atom_id res chain seq x y z
N MET A 1 80.87 -16.12 -10.19
CA MET A 1 82.01 -15.18 -10.24
C MET A 1 81.53 -13.88 -10.89
N LYS A 2 81.74 -12.74 -10.19
CA LYS A 2 81.76 -11.33 -10.63
C LYS A 2 80.62 -10.83 -11.54
N ALA A 3 79.64 -10.06 -11.05
CA ALA A 3 79.70 -8.64 -10.63
C ALA A 3 80.04 -7.66 -11.78
N GLY A 4 79.16 -6.69 -12.03
CA GLY A 4 79.36 -5.62 -12.99
C GLY A 4 78.15 -4.68 -13.13
N THR A 5 77.90 -3.87 -12.10
CA THR A 5 77.05 -2.67 -12.13
C THR A 5 77.77 -1.51 -12.82
N HIS A 6 77.08 -0.73 -13.66
CA HIS A 6 77.31 0.72 -13.81
C HIS A 6 76.03 1.47 -14.22
N HIS A 7 75.76 2.52 -13.46
CA HIS A 7 74.72 3.54 -13.61
C HIS A 7 75.05 4.55 -14.72
N VAL A 8 74.02 5.12 -15.37
CA VAL A 8 73.97 6.55 -15.69
C VAL A 8 72.53 7.07 -15.49
N THR A 9 72.42 8.08 -14.63
CA THR A 9 71.26 8.90 -14.30
C THR A 9 71.13 10.10 -15.25
N THR A 10 69.92 10.44 -15.67
CA THR A 10 69.55 11.83 -15.98
C THR A 10 68.04 12.03 -15.77
N SER A 11 67.74 13.11 -15.06
CA SER A 11 66.42 13.52 -14.58
C SER A 11 65.54 14.08 -15.68
N LEU A 12 64.22 13.92 -15.56
CA LEU A 12 63.30 15.05 -15.74
C LEU A 12 61.93 14.79 -15.09
N THR A 13 61.74 15.44 -13.95
CA THR A 13 60.45 15.80 -13.36
C THR A 13 59.59 16.58 -14.35
N ARG A 14 58.35 16.13 -14.61
CA ARG A 14 57.14 16.97 -14.67
C ARG A 14 55.89 16.17 -15.09
N LYS A 15 54.78 16.48 -14.42
CA LYS A 15 53.37 16.12 -14.70
C LYS A 15 52.81 14.85 -14.03
N ILE A 16 52.75 14.88 -12.70
CA ILE A 16 51.59 14.33 -11.98
C ILE A 16 50.88 15.53 -11.34
N SER A 17 49.85 16.02 -12.01
CA SER A 17 48.82 16.92 -11.48
C SER A 17 47.71 16.97 -12.52
N LEU A 18 46.47 16.84 -12.04
CA LEU A 18 45.19 16.92 -12.76
C LEU A 18 44.70 15.66 -13.48
N LEU A 19 44.23 14.67 -12.70
CA LEU A 19 43.03 13.89 -13.06
C LEU A 19 42.34 13.31 -11.81
N ALA A 20 42.02 14.19 -10.84
CA ALA A 20 41.24 13.82 -9.64
C ALA A 20 40.08 14.80 -9.38
N GLY A 21 39.61 15.53 -10.40
CA GLY A 21 38.51 16.47 -10.23
C GLY A 21 37.85 16.82 -11.55
N ALA A 22 36.87 16.01 -11.98
CA ALA A 22 35.85 16.39 -12.96
C ALA A 22 34.73 15.33 -13.15
N ILE A 23 34.24 14.65 -12.10
CA ILE A 23 32.96 13.88 -12.19
C ILE A 23 32.07 14.11 -10.96
N ALA A 24 32.02 15.33 -10.44
CA ALA A 24 31.19 15.66 -9.28
C ALA A 24 30.15 16.77 -9.53
N LEU A 25 29.96 17.26 -10.77
CA LEU A 25 29.10 18.43 -11.03
C LEU A 25 28.21 18.34 -12.28
N SER A 26 27.70 17.15 -12.62
CA SER A 26 26.66 17.02 -13.67
C SER A 26 25.49 16.08 -13.30
N GLY A 27 25.21 15.95 -12.00
CA GLY A 27 24.18 15.04 -11.48
C GLY A 27 22.72 15.50 -11.58
N CYS A 28 22.43 16.73 -12.01
CA CYS A 28 21.06 17.26 -12.03
C CYS A 28 20.52 17.63 -13.42
N ALA A 29 21.33 17.59 -14.48
CA ALA A 29 20.88 17.99 -15.82
C ALA A 29 20.31 16.82 -16.65
N THR A 30 20.61 15.56 -16.31
CA THR A 30 20.18 14.39 -17.11
C THR A 30 18.78 13.87 -16.78
N LEU A 31 18.20 14.24 -15.64
CA LEU A 31 16.84 13.80 -15.26
C LEU A 31 15.73 14.63 -15.92
N ASN A 32 15.96 15.92 -16.16
CA ASN A 32 14.97 16.79 -16.81
C ASN A 32 15.03 16.74 -18.34
N GLU A 33 16.19 16.40 -18.92
CA GLU A 33 16.37 16.26 -20.37
C GLU A 33 15.93 14.89 -20.89
N ALA A 34 16.06 13.83 -20.08
CA ALA A 34 15.52 12.49 -20.39
C ALA A 34 13.97 12.47 -20.44
N GLY A 35 13.30 13.39 -19.74
CA GLY A 35 11.83 13.54 -19.75
C GLY A 35 11.27 14.28 -20.97
N LYS A 36 12.09 15.03 -21.72
CA LYS A 36 11.62 15.82 -22.88
C LYS A 36 11.87 15.15 -24.24
N ASN A 37 12.87 14.26 -24.35
CA ASN A 37 13.25 13.64 -25.62
C ASN A 37 12.94 12.12 -25.71
N TYR A 38 12.45 11.49 -24.65
CA TYR A 38 12.00 10.09 -24.65
C TYR A 38 10.49 9.98 -24.37
N GLY A 39 9.70 10.44 -25.34
CA GLY A 39 8.46 9.73 -25.62
C GLY A 39 8.82 8.29 -26.00
N THR A 40 8.02 7.31 -25.59
CA THR A 40 8.24 5.86 -25.80
C THR A 40 9.41 5.21 -25.04
N ALA A 41 9.15 4.82 -23.77
CA ALA A 41 9.57 3.54 -23.16
C ALA A 41 9.24 3.53 -21.64
N ILE A 42 7.95 3.58 -21.29
CA ILE A 42 7.50 3.58 -19.89
C ILE A 42 7.73 2.21 -19.19
N GLY A 43 8.15 1.16 -19.93
CA GLY A 43 8.33 -0.18 -19.39
C GLY A 43 9.74 -0.56 -18.91
N CYS A 44 10.81 -0.18 -19.61
CA CYS A 44 12.11 -0.87 -19.44
C CYS A 44 13.23 -0.08 -18.73
N ALA A 45 13.17 1.24 -18.64
CA ALA A 45 14.30 2.01 -18.11
C ALA A 45 14.40 2.01 -16.57
N GLY A 46 13.29 1.77 -15.85
CA GLY A 46 13.28 1.88 -14.38
C GLY A 46 13.99 0.72 -13.65
N GLY A 47 13.88 -0.51 -14.14
CA GLY A 47 14.37 -1.71 -13.44
C GLY A 47 15.89 -1.90 -13.51
N ALA A 48 16.51 -1.59 -14.65
CA ALA A 48 17.94 -1.76 -14.86
C ALA A 48 18.77 -0.74 -14.07
N ILE A 49 18.29 0.50 -13.95
CA ILE A 49 19.00 1.59 -13.27
C ILE A 49 18.93 1.43 -11.75
N LEU A 50 17.76 1.06 -11.21
CA LEU A 50 17.59 0.85 -9.77
C LEU A 50 18.32 -0.41 -9.28
N GLY A 51 18.29 -1.52 -10.03
CA GLY A 51 18.96 -2.76 -9.64
C GLY A 51 20.49 -2.67 -9.61
N ALA A 52 21.08 -2.00 -10.62
CA ALA A 52 22.52 -1.78 -10.67
C ALA A 52 22.98 -0.75 -9.62
N GLY A 53 22.22 0.34 -9.43
CA GLY A 53 22.51 1.39 -8.46
C GLY A 53 22.47 0.90 -7.01
N LEU A 54 21.44 0.12 -6.64
CA LEU A 54 21.30 -0.44 -5.30
C LEU A 54 22.35 -1.53 -5.00
N THR A 55 22.65 -2.40 -5.96
CA THR A 55 23.67 -3.44 -5.77
C THR A 55 25.05 -2.82 -5.61
N TYR A 56 25.37 -1.78 -6.37
CA TYR A 56 26.62 -1.04 -6.20
C TYR A 56 26.68 -0.29 -4.85
N ALA A 57 25.58 0.33 -4.43
CA ALA A 57 25.51 1.03 -3.14
C ALA A 57 25.69 0.09 -1.93
N ILE A 58 25.24 -1.16 -2.04
CA ILE A 58 25.35 -2.17 -0.96
C ILE A 58 26.69 -2.92 -0.99
N THR A 59 27.23 -3.20 -2.18
CA THR A 59 28.39 -4.10 -2.32
C THR A 59 29.71 -3.41 -2.67
N GLY A 60 29.67 -2.16 -3.15
CA GLY A 60 30.86 -1.41 -3.61
C GLY A 60 31.56 -2.00 -4.84
N ASP A 61 30.98 -3.03 -5.47
CA ASP A 61 31.64 -3.82 -6.52
C ASP A 61 30.93 -3.64 -7.87
N ALA A 62 31.59 -2.93 -8.79
CA ALA A 62 31.07 -2.65 -10.12
C ALA A 62 30.82 -3.91 -10.98
N LYS A 63 31.52 -5.03 -10.71
CA LYS A 63 31.30 -6.29 -11.45
C LYS A 63 30.05 -7.03 -10.95
N LYS A 64 29.71 -6.89 -9.66
CA LYS A 64 28.45 -7.43 -9.08
C LYS A 64 27.23 -6.59 -9.45
N ALA A 65 27.43 -5.29 -9.72
CA ALA A 65 26.39 -4.41 -10.24
C ALA A 65 25.87 -4.86 -11.64
N VAL A 66 26.74 -5.45 -12.47
CA VAL A 66 26.36 -6.02 -13.77
C VAL A 66 25.49 -7.29 -13.63
N VAL A 67 25.76 -8.12 -12.62
CA VAL A 67 24.95 -9.31 -12.31
C VAL A 67 23.61 -8.91 -11.66
N GLY A 68 23.59 -7.87 -10.82
CA GLY A 68 22.37 -7.25 -10.30
C GLY A 68 21.50 -6.57 -11.37
N GLY A 69 22.13 -6.04 -12.43
CA GLY A 69 21.46 -5.54 -13.62
C GLY A 69 20.76 -6.62 -14.44
N GLY A 70 21.28 -7.85 -14.47
CA GLY A 70 20.67 -8.99 -15.17
C GLY A 70 19.38 -9.50 -14.52
N VAL A 71 19.33 -9.52 -13.17
CA VAL A 71 18.13 -9.93 -12.42
C VAL A 71 17.10 -8.80 -12.35
N GLY A 72 17.54 -7.53 -12.26
CA GLY A 72 16.66 -6.36 -12.36
C GLY A 72 16.01 -6.18 -13.74
N ALA A 73 16.70 -6.59 -14.81
CA ALA A 73 16.15 -6.61 -16.17
C ALA A 73 15.08 -7.71 -16.36
N ALA A 74 15.24 -8.89 -15.73
CA ALA A 74 14.28 -9.99 -15.83
C ALA A 74 12.96 -9.73 -15.08
N ALA A 75 12.98 -8.92 -14.01
CA ALA A 75 11.75 -8.49 -13.34
C ALA A 75 11.09 -7.26 -14.01
N GLY A 76 11.90 -6.40 -14.65
CA GLY A 76 11.41 -5.15 -15.27
C GLY A 76 10.81 -5.31 -16.67
N CYS A 77 11.26 -6.26 -17.48
CA CYS A 77 10.80 -6.42 -18.87
C CYS A 77 10.74 -7.89 -19.34
N VAL A 78 9.98 -8.72 -18.64
CA VAL A 78 9.47 -9.98 -19.23
C VAL A 78 7.96 -9.90 -19.29
N ALA A 79 7.46 -9.09 -20.23
CA ALA A 79 6.22 -9.46 -20.90
C ALA A 79 6.64 -10.48 -21.96
N GLY A 80 6.44 -11.76 -21.67
CA GLY A 80 6.60 -12.82 -22.66
C GLY A 80 5.72 -12.53 -23.87
N ASN A 81 5.93 -13.27 -24.95
CA ASN A 81 5.13 -13.14 -26.18
C ASN A 81 3.61 -13.23 -25.93
N LEU A 82 3.20 -13.77 -24.76
CA LEU A 82 1.81 -13.86 -24.33
C LEU A 82 1.11 -12.50 -24.19
N TRP A 83 1.73 -11.50 -23.54
CA TRP A 83 1.08 -10.21 -23.24
C TRP A 83 1.51 -9.04 -24.13
N GLN A 84 2.53 -9.19 -24.99
CA GLN A 84 3.05 -8.09 -25.81
C GLN A 84 1.98 -7.36 -26.64
N ASN A 85 1.06 -8.12 -27.25
CA ASN A 85 -0.05 -7.55 -28.01
C ASN A 85 -0.98 -6.68 -27.14
N ARG A 86 -1.22 -7.09 -25.89
CA ARG A 86 -2.05 -6.34 -24.93
C ARG A 86 -1.38 -5.03 -24.57
N LEU A 87 -0.08 -5.06 -24.32
CA LEU A 87 0.69 -3.88 -23.93
C LEU A 87 0.71 -2.81 -25.03
N GLN A 88 0.98 -3.22 -26.27
CA GLN A 88 0.99 -2.32 -27.42
C GLN A 88 -0.38 -1.65 -27.62
N GLU A 89 -1.45 -2.43 -27.48
CA GLU A 89 -2.82 -1.93 -27.66
C GLU A 89 -3.23 -0.98 -26.53
N LEU A 90 -2.89 -1.29 -25.28
CA LEU A 90 -3.11 -0.39 -24.14
C LEU A 90 -2.33 0.92 -24.30
N GLU A 91 -1.09 0.88 -24.79
CA GLU A 91 -0.31 2.09 -25.07
C GLU A 91 -0.94 2.92 -26.20
N ARG A 92 -1.43 2.27 -27.26
CA ARG A 92 -2.15 2.93 -28.35
C ARG A 92 -3.40 3.65 -27.83
N ILE A 93 -4.23 2.94 -27.04
CA ILE A 93 -5.45 3.49 -26.45
C ILE A 93 -5.12 4.64 -25.49
N ALA A 94 -4.07 4.51 -24.67
CA ALA A 94 -3.63 5.57 -23.76
C ALA A 94 -3.35 6.88 -24.52
N LYS A 95 -2.65 6.80 -25.65
CA LYS A 95 -2.34 7.96 -26.48
C LYS A 95 -3.58 8.54 -27.18
N GLU A 96 -4.41 7.69 -27.76
CA GLU A 96 -5.61 8.13 -28.51
C GLU A 96 -6.68 8.77 -27.64
N GLU A 97 -6.93 8.20 -26.46
CA GLU A 97 -7.97 8.68 -25.54
C GLU A 97 -7.41 9.63 -24.47
N ASN A 98 -6.12 9.98 -24.55
CA ASN A 98 -5.40 10.77 -23.56
C ASN A 98 -5.60 10.24 -22.13
N LEU A 99 -5.49 8.92 -21.97
CA LEU A 99 -5.67 8.23 -20.69
C LEU A 99 -4.33 8.02 -20.00
N ASN A 100 -4.31 8.24 -18.68
CA ASN A 100 -3.21 7.78 -17.85
C ASN A 100 -3.39 6.29 -17.51
N ILE A 101 -2.68 5.43 -18.26
CA ILE A 101 -2.66 3.98 -18.05
C ILE A 101 -1.26 3.56 -17.59
N GLN A 102 -1.19 2.92 -16.43
CA GLN A 102 0.03 2.28 -15.94
C GLN A 102 -0.14 0.76 -16.03
N VAL A 103 0.76 0.09 -16.74
CA VAL A 103 0.70 -1.37 -16.90
C VAL A 103 1.84 -2.03 -16.15
N GLN A 104 1.52 -3.10 -15.43
CA GLN A 104 2.47 -3.90 -14.66
C GLN A 104 2.28 -5.38 -15.04
N THR A 105 3.39 -6.10 -15.26
CA THR A 105 3.35 -7.56 -15.45
C THR A 105 3.31 -8.26 -14.09
N LEU A 106 2.66 -9.42 -14.05
CA LEU A 106 2.58 -10.28 -12.88
C LEU A 106 3.47 -11.48 -13.13
N GLN A 107 4.40 -11.73 -12.21
CA GLN A 107 5.25 -12.92 -12.23
C GLN A 107 4.91 -13.79 -11.04
N SER A 108 4.67 -15.08 -11.30
CA SER A 108 4.55 -16.09 -10.25
C SER A 108 5.92 -16.68 -9.96
N GLN A 109 6.27 -16.73 -8.68
CA GLN A 109 7.39 -17.52 -8.20
C GLN A 109 6.79 -18.74 -7.51
N GLU A 110 6.92 -19.90 -8.13
CA GLU A 110 6.67 -21.15 -7.43
C GLU A 110 7.74 -21.32 -6.36
N VAL A 111 7.32 -21.39 -5.10
CA VAL A 111 8.22 -21.75 -4.00
C VAL A 111 8.55 -23.23 -4.17
N ALA A 112 9.78 -23.55 -4.55
CA ALA A 112 10.26 -24.93 -4.61
C ALA A 112 10.10 -25.58 -3.23
N THR A 113 9.21 -26.55 -3.14
CA THR A 113 9.11 -27.44 -1.97
C THR A 113 10.09 -28.59 -2.19
N GLY A 114 11.38 -28.33 -1.93
CA GLY A 114 12.44 -29.34 -2.01
C GLY A 114 13.78 -28.79 -2.51
N ASN A 115 14.86 -29.56 -2.33
CA ASN A 115 16.25 -29.23 -2.73
C ASN A 115 16.48 -29.18 -4.26
N ALA A 116 15.43 -29.02 -5.08
CA ALA A 116 15.56 -28.75 -6.50
C ALA A 116 15.57 -27.22 -6.69
N GLY A 117 16.58 -26.70 -7.40
CA GLY A 117 16.83 -25.26 -7.54
C GLY A 117 15.58 -24.42 -7.86
N SER A 118 15.59 -23.17 -7.41
CA SER A 118 14.46 -22.23 -7.58
C SER A 118 13.95 -22.22 -9.03
N PRO A 119 12.68 -22.58 -9.28
CA PRO A 119 12.12 -22.52 -10.63
C PRO A 119 12.16 -21.08 -11.14
N ALA A 120 12.37 -20.94 -12.45
CA ALA A 120 12.32 -19.63 -13.09
C ALA A 120 10.92 -18.99 -12.90
N PRO A 121 10.83 -17.68 -12.63
CA PRO A 121 9.54 -17.00 -12.53
C PRO A 121 8.70 -17.24 -13.79
N THR A 122 7.45 -17.67 -13.61
CA THR A 122 6.52 -17.88 -14.72
C THR A 122 5.57 -16.71 -14.84
N GLU A 123 5.41 -16.20 -16.05
CA GLU A 123 4.49 -15.11 -16.37
C GLU A 123 3.05 -15.48 -15.98
N ALA A 124 2.44 -14.65 -15.13
CA ALA A 124 1.17 -14.94 -14.50
C ALA A 124 0.03 -14.02 -14.94
N GLY A 125 0.33 -12.87 -15.54
CA GLY A 125 -0.69 -11.90 -15.92
C GLY A 125 -0.18 -10.49 -16.16
N ILE A 126 -1.10 -9.56 -16.31
CA ILE A 126 -0.90 -8.11 -16.37
C ILE A 126 -1.96 -7.38 -15.54
N VAL A 127 -1.62 -6.18 -15.09
CA VAL A 127 -2.52 -5.22 -14.44
C VAL A 127 -2.43 -3.92 -15.19
N ALA A 128 -3.53 -3.49 -15.80
CA ALA A 128 -3.67 -2.16 -16.36
C ALA A 128 -4.42 -1.27 -15.36
N GLN A 129 -3.72 -0.30 -14.76
CA GLN A 129 -4.31 0.71 -13.89
C GLN A 129 -4.69 1.92 -14.73
N VAL A 130 -5.98 2.21 -14.82
CA VAL A 130 -6.53 3.31 -15.62
C VAL A 130 -7.09 4.36 -14.67
N GLN A 131 -6.52 5.57 -14.68
CA GLN A 131 -7.03 6.67 -13.85
C GLN A 131 -8.39 7.16 -14.34
N ASP A 132 -9.28 7.50 -13.41
CA ASP A 132 -10.59 8.09 -13.72
C ASP A 132 -10.43 9.60 -14.02
N GLN A 133 -10.31 9.93 -15.31
CA GLN A 133 -10.23 11.29 -15.83
C GLN A 133 -11.55 11.76 -16.45
N GLY A 134 -12.68 11.48 -15.78
CA GLY A 134 -14.03 11.77 -16.29
C GLY A 134 -14.72 10.55 -16.93
N MET A 135 -14.22 9.35 -16.64
CA MET A 135 -14.82 8.09 -17.09
C MET A 135 -16.20 7.91 -16.45
N PHE A 136 -16.33 8.32 -15.18
CA PHE A 136 -17.59 8.29 -14.44
C PHE A 136 -18.07 9.69 -14.07
N ALA A 137 -19.38 9.87 -13.95
CA ALA A 137 -19.92 11.05 -13.31
C ALA A 137 -19.54 11.10 -11.81
N THR A 138 -19.40 12.30 -11.25
CA THR A 138 -19.02 12.52 -9.84
C THR A 138 -19.97 11.77 -8.90
N GLY A 139 -19.41 10.99 -7.97
CA GLY A 139 -20.18 10.22 -6.99
C GLY A 139 -21.05 9.11 -7.59
N SER A 140 -20.88 8.79 -8.89
CA SER A 140 -21.72 7.85 -9.62
C SER A 140 -20.92 6.69 -10.20
N ALA A 141 -21.60 5.58 -10.44
CA ALA A 141 -21.12 4.44 -11.23
C ALA A 141 -21.54 4.52 -12.70
N GLN A 142 -22.31 5.56 -13.08
CA GLN A 142 -22.70 5.78 -14.46
C GLN A 142 -21.50 6.29 -15.27
N LEU A 143 -21.18 5.57 -16.34
CA LEU A 143 -20.16 5.99 -17.30
C LEU A 143 -20.66 7.18 -18.12
N SER A 144 -19.78 8.15 -18.34
CA SER A 144 -19.99 9.23 -19.30
C SER A 144 -19.96 8.69 -20.74
N VAL A 145 -20.34 9.51 -21.72
CA VAL A 145 -20.24 9.11 -23.14
C VAL A 145 -18.79 8.79 -23.52
N ASP A 146 -17.85 9.61 -23.07
CA ASP A 146 -16.42 9.38 -23.25
C ASP A 146 -15.97 8.13 -22.48
N GLY A 147 -16.42 7.94 -21.24
CA GLY A 147 -16.12 6.76 -20.44
C GLY A 147 -16.59 5.47 -21.10
N GLN A 148 -17.79 5.45 -21.70
CA GLN A 148 -18.26 4.29 -22.46
C GLN A 148 -17.35 3.98 -23.65
N ARG A 149 -16.95 5.00 -24.43
CA ARG A 149 -16.03 4.83 -25.56
C ARG A 149 -14.67 4.30 -25.08
N GLN A 150 -14.09 4.92 -24.05
CA GLN A 150 -12.80 4.54 -23.46
C GLN A 150 -12.83 3.09 -22.96
N VAL A 151 -13.86 2.70 -22.20
CA VAL A 151 -14.00 1.33 -21.68
C VAL A 151 -14.19 0.31 -22.81
N ARG A 152 -14.95 0.64 -23.88
CA ARG A 152 -15.07 -0.25 -25.06
C ARG A 152 -13.72 -0.45 -25.75
N LYS A 153 -12.92 0.61 -25.92
CA LYS A 153 -11.56 0.49 -26.47
C LYS A 153 -10.65 -0.36 -25.58
N LEU A 154 -10.65 -0.11 -24.27
CA LEU A 154 -9.90 -0.93 -23.30
C LEU A 154 -10.31 -2.40 -23.38
N ALA A 155 -11.62 -2.67 -23.42
CA ALA A 155 -12.16 -4.01 -23.53
C ALA A 155 -11.68 -4.74 -24.80
N ALA A 156 -11.59 -4.04 -25.94
CA ALA A 156 -11.05 -4.60 -27.18
C ALA A 156 -9.59 -5.05 -27.02
N ALA A 157 -8.80 -4.37 -26.18
CA ALA A 157 -7.43 -4.79 -25.87
C ALA A 157 -7.38 -6.17 -25.22
N PHE A 158 -8.35 -6.49 -24.35
CA PHE A 158 -8.43 -7.76 -23.61
C PHE A 158 -9.27 -8.84 -24.32
N ALA A 159 -9.97 -8.50 -25.39
CA ALA A 159 -10.80 -9.43 -26.13
C ALA A 159 -9.98 -10.63 -26.66
N PRO A 160 -10.55 -11.85 -26.68
CA PRO A 160 -9.89 -13.01 -27.25
C PRO A 160 -9.68 -12.82 -28.76
N LYS A 161 -8.51 -13.20 -29.26
CA LYS A 161 -8.26 -13.23 -30.72
C LYS A 161 -8.97 -14.44 -31.34
N PRO A 162 -9.47 -14.36 -32.58
CA PRO A 162 -10.08 -15.49 -33.27
C PRO A 162 -9.17 -16.73 -33.24
N GLY A 163 -9.74 -17.89 -32.89
CA GLY A 163 -9.00 -19.16 -32.80
C GLY A 163 -8.25 -19.39 -31.49
N GLN A 164 -8.28 -18.47 -30.52
CA GLN A 164 -7.67 -18.67 -29.20
C GLN A 164 -8.70 -19.07 -28.14
N ASN A 165 -8.60 -20.30 -27.63
CA ASN A 165 -9.25 -20.71 -26.39
C ASN A 165 -8.38 -20.27 -25.21
N SER A 166 -8.67 -19.09 -24.66
CA SER A 166 -7.97 -18.58 -23.47
C SER A 166 -8.67 -19.04 -22.19
N GLN A 167 -7.89 -19.58 -21.25
CA GLN A 167 -8.33 -19.88 -19.88
C GLN A 167 -8.16 -18.66 -18.94
N ALA A 168 -7.69 -17.52 -19.46
CA ALA A 168 -7.35 -16.36 -18.65
C ALA A 168 -8.56 -15.82 -17.87
N ALA A 169 -8.36 -15.50 -16.60
CA ALA A 169 -9.39 -14.82 -15.81
C ALA A 169 -9.14 -13.31 -15.85
N ILE A 170 -10.21 -12.53 -15.93
CA ILE A 170 -10.14 -11.07 -15.89
C ILE A 170 -10.85 -10.58 -14.63
N LEU A 171 -10.16 -9.79 -13.82
CA LEU A 171 -10.71 -9.10 -12.66
C LEU A 171 -10.67 -7.60 -12.91
N VAL A 172 -11.83 -6.95 -12.76
CA VAL A 172 -11.93 -5.49 -12.71
C VAL A 172 -12.00 -5.04 -11.26
N VAL A 173 -11.06 -4.21 -10.82
CA VAL A 173 -11.07 -3.63 -9.47
C VAL A 173 -11.36 -2.14 -9.55
N GLY A 174 -12.42 -1.71 -8.88
CA GLY A 174 -12.72 -0.29 -8.75
C GLY A 174 -12.07 0.28 -7.51
N HIS A 175 -11.59 1.53 -7.61
CA HIS A 175 -11.04 2.29 -6.50
C HIS A 175 -11.66 3.69 -6.42
N THR A 176 -11.76 4.21 -5.20
CA THR A 176 -12.09 5.61 -4.94
C THR A 176 -10.91 6.30 -4.29
N ASP A 177 -10.99 7.62 -4.21
CA ASP A 177 -10.24 8.32 -3.19
C ASP A 177 -10.88 8.10 -1.80
N ALA A 178 -10.22 8.64 -0.76
CA ALA A 178 -10.67 8.48 0.61
C ALA A 178 -11.77 9.46 1.08
N THR A 179 -12.40 10.20 0.17
CA THR A 179 -13.51 11.11 0.51
C THR A 179 -14.76 10.31 0.87
N GLY A 180 -15.41 10.63 2.00
CA GLY A 180 -16.59 9.89 2.48
C GLY A 180 -16.25 8.66 3.32
N SER A 181 -17.26 7.85 3.64
CA SER A 181 -17.10 6.67 4.49
C SER A 181 -16.54 5.46 3.71
N ALA A 182 -15.82 4.58 4.42
CA ALA A 182 -15.24 3.36 3.85
C ALA A 182 -16.29 2.50 3.13
N THR A 183 -17.46 2.31 3.75
CA THR A 183 -18.58 1.53 3.18
C THR A 183 -19.17 2.16 1.92
N THR A 184 -19.31 3.49 1.89
CA THR A 184 -19.83 4.19 0.70
C THR A 184 -18.85 4.04 -0.47
N ASN A 185 -17.56 4.20 -0.18
CA ASN A 185 -16.48 4.05 -1.14
C ASN A 185 -16.35 2.62 -1.67
N GLN A 186 -16.45 1.62 -0.80
CA GLN A 186 -16.49 0.21 -1.19
C GLN A 186 -17.64 -0.03 -2.17
N ARG A 187 -18.87 0.37 -1.82
CA ARG A 187 -20.05 0.17 -2.68
C ARG A 187 -19.93 0.88 -4.03
N LEU A 188 -19.53 2.15 -4.03
CA LEU A 188 -19.38 2.94 -5.26
C LEU A 188 -18.33 2.30 -6.19
N SER A 189 -17.18 1.92 -5.62
CA SER A 189 -16.11 1.28 -6.38
C SER A 189 -16.52 -0.06 -6.98
N GLU A 190 -17.33 -0.87 -6.27
CA GLU A 190 -17.84 -2.15 -6.76
C GLU A 190 -18.80 -1.95 -7.94
N GLN A 191 -19.71 -0.97 -7.83
CA GLN A 191 -20.65 -0.64 -8.91
C GLN A 191 -19.90 -0.18 -10.17
N ARG A 192 -18.86 0.66 -10.01
CA ARG A 192 -17.98 1.09 -11.11
C ARG A 192 -17.25 -0.09 -11.76
N ALA A 193 -16.69 -0.98 -10.94
CA ALA A 193 -16.02 -2.18 -11.42
C ALA A 193 -16.96 -3.09 -12.20
N ARG A 194 -18.19 -3.29 -11.69
CA ARG A 194 -19.22 -4.09 -12.36
C ARG A 194 -19.66 -3.48 -13.68
N ALA A 195 -19.82 -2.16 -13.76
CA ALA A 195 -20.17 -1.46 -15.00
C ALA A 195 -19.09 -1.64 -16.08
N VAL A 196 -17.82 -1.51 -15.71
CA VAL A 196 -16.69 -1.78 -16.62
C VAL A 196 -16.66 -3.24 -17.05
N ALA A 197 -16.79 -4.18 -16.10
CA ALA A 197 -16.83 -5.61 -16.40
C ALA A 197 -17.98 -5.97 -17.37
N ALA A 198 -19.16 -5.34 -17.23
CA ALA A 198 -20.28 -5.56 -18.14
C ALA A 198 -19.95 -5.16 -19.59
N ILE A 199 -19.29 -4.01 -19.79
CA ILE A 199 -18.85 -3.59 -21.14
C ILE A 199 -17.78 -4.54 -21.69
N LEU A 200 -16.86 -5.02 -20.85
CA LEU A 200 -15.89 -6.04 -21.28
C LEU A 200 -16.59 -7.31 -21.77
N ALA A 201 -17.71 -7.70 -21.16
CA ALA A 201 -18.56 -8.81 -21.61
C ALA A 201 -19.14 -8.56 -23.01
N GLU A 202 -19.68 -7.36 -23.22
CA GLU A 202 -20.27 -6.94 -24.50
C GLU A 202 -19.24 -7.00 -25.64
N GLN A 203 -17.95 -6.84 -25.34
CA GLN A 203 -16.86 -6.95 -26.31
C GLN A 203 -16.34 -8.39 -26.50
N GLY A 204 -17.08 -9.40 -26.04
CA GLY A 204 -16.82 -10.81 -26.35
C GLY A 204 -15.97 -11.56 -25.32
N ILE A 205 -15.67 -10.96 -24.17
CA ILE A 205 -15.06 -11.68 -23.06
C ILE A 205 -16.14 -12.48 -22.34
N ALA A 206 -15.98 -13.81 -22.23
CA ALA A 206 -16.97 -14.68 -21.60
C ALA A 206 -17.24 -14.25 -20.14
N PRO A 207 -18.52 -13.97 -19.74
CA PRO A 207 -18.85 -13.54 -18.38
C PRO A 207 -18.38 -14.48 -17.27
N GLN A 208 -18.22 -15.78 -17.57
CA GLN A 208 -17.73 -16.78 -16.62
C GLN A 208 -16.26 -16.59 -16.25
N ARG A 209 -15.48 -15.95 -17.14
CA ARG A 209 -14.06 -15.62 -16.94
C ARG A 209 -13.86 -14.24 -16.32
N MET A 210 -14.93 -13.49 -16.12
CA MET A 210 -14.87 -12.13 -15.60
C MET A 210 -15.30 -12.03 -14.16
N PHE A 211 -14.59 -11.19 -13.44
CA PHE A 211 -14.77 -10.92 -12.03
C PHE A 211 -14.70 -9.42 -11.78
N PHE A 212 -15.32 -8.98 -10.69
CA PHE A 212 -15.25 -7.59 -10.25
C PHE A 212 -15.10 -7.49 -8.74
N GLN A 213 -14.46 -6.41 -8.28
CA GLN A 213 -14.27 -6.09 -6.87
C GLN A 213 -14.33 -4.58 -6.65
N GLY A 214 -15.02 -4.15 -5.59
CA GLY A 214 -14.88 -2.79 -5.08
C GLY A 214 -13.86 -2.72 -3.97
N ALA A 215 -12.69 -2.11 -4.22
CA ALA A 215 -11.66 -1.93 -3.18
C ALA A 215 -11.81 -0.61 -2.40
N GLY A 216 -12.76 0.24 -2.76
CA GLY A 216 -12.95 1.56 -2.15
C GLY A 216 -11.64 2.35 -2.08
N ALA A 217 -11.37 2.94 -0.92
CA ALA A 217 -10.12 3.63 -0.62
C ALA A 217 -9.04 2.74 0.01
N SER A 218 -9.27 1.42 0.14
CA SER A 218 -8.41 0.53 0.94
C SER A 218 -7.01 0.29 0.36
N ARG A 219 -6.84 0.57 -0.94
CA ARG A 219 -5.61 0.34 -1.72
C ARG A 219 -5.09 1.64 -2.34
N PRO A 220 -4.66 2.62 -1.54
CA PRO A 220 -4.16 3.90 -2.06
C PRO A 220 -2.80 3.71 -2.75
N ILE A 221 -2.60 4.46 -3.83
CA ILE A 221 -1.34 4.53 -4.60
C ILE A 221 -0.72 5.93 -4.58
N ALA A 222 -1.41 6.86 -3.93
CA ALA A 222 -1.00 8.23 -3.75
C ALA A 222 -1.59 8.77 -2.43
N ASP A 223 -1.00 9.85 -1.94
CA ASP A 223 -1.45 10.50 -0.71
C ASP A 223 -2.89 11.04 -0.85
N ASN A 224 -3.74 10.75 0.14
CA ASN A 224 -5.10 11.26 0.22
C ASN A 224 -5.19 12.64 0.89
N SER A 225 -4.16 13.11 1.57
CA SER A 225 -4.13 14.42 2.21
C SER A 225 -4.01 15.56 1.19
N ASP A 226 -3.28 15.33 0.10
CA ASP A 226 -3.11 16.26 -1.03
C ASP A 226 -4.22 16.03 -2.08
N SER A 227 -4.97 17.08 -2.44
CA SER A 227 -6.07 16.98 -3.41
C SER A 227 -5.64 16.62 -4.83
N PHE A 228 -4.45 17.06 -5.27
CA PHE A 228 -3.90 16.75 -6.58
C PHE A 228 -3.45 15.28 -6.63
N GLN A 229 -2.81 14.80 -5.57
CA GLN A 229 -2.35 13.41 -5.48
C GLN A 229 -3.51 12.44 -5.27
N ARG A 230 -4.48 12.80 -4.43
CA ARG A 230 -5.66 12.00 -4.11
C ARG A 230 -6.46 11.61 -5.36
N GLY A 231 -6.48 12.47 -6.38
CA GLY A 231 -7.11 12.17 -7.67
C GLY A 231 -6.62 10.86 -8.32
N LYS A 232 -5.35 10.50 -8.13
CA LYS A 232 -4.75 9.26 -8.66
C LYS A 232 -5.35 7.99 -8.04
N ASN A 233 -5.93 8.08 -6.84
CA ASN A 233 -6.56 6.95 -6.18
C ASN A 233 -7.90 6.57 -6.83
N ARG A 234 -8.56 7.50 -7.55
CA ARG A 234 -9.72 7.20 -8.38
C ARG A 234 -9.26 6.54 -9.67
N ARG A 235 -9.36 5.21 -9.73
CA ARG A 235 -8.88 4.40 -10.84
C ARG A 235 -9.68 3.10 -10.96
N VAL A 236 -9.54 2.46 -12.10
CA VAL A 236 -9.97 1.08 -12.33
C VAL A 236 -8.75 0.25 -12.71
N GLU A 237 -8.59 -0.90 -12.07
CA GLU A 237 -7.58 -1.88 -12.46
C GLU A 237 -8.25 -2.97 -13.29
N ILE A 238 -7.72 -3.26 -14.48
CA ILE A 238 -8.08 -4.44 -15.28
C ILE A 238 -6.93 -5.43 -15.14
N VAL A 239 -7.19 -6.52 -14.45
CA VAL A 239 -6.22 -7.57 -14.14
C VAL A 239 -6.53 -8.77 -15.01
N GLU A 240 -5.64 -9.12 -15.93
CA GLU A 240 -5.73 -10.37 -16.70
C GLU A 240 -4.68 -11.34 -16.16
N VAL A 241 -5.09 -12.54 -15.76
CA VAL A 241 -4.20 -13.60 -15.26
C VAL A 241 -4.42 -14.89 -16.04
N THR A 242 -3.40 -15.76 -16.09
CA THR A 242 -3.40 -16.97 -16.94
C THR A 242 -4.59 -17.90 -16.70
N ASP A 243 -5.10 -17.96 -15.47
CA ASP A 243 -6.22 -18.80 -15.07
C ASP A 243 -6.85 -18.34 -13.74
N ARG A 244 -7.92 -19.03 -13.33
CA ARG A 244 -8.66 -18.74 -12.09
C ARG A 244 -7.85 -19.00 -10.81
N ASN A 245 -6.92 -19.95 -10.80
CA ASN A 245 -6.09 -20.21 -9.61
C ASN A 245 -5.13 -19.04 -9.39
N MET A 246 -4.56 -18.51 -10.47
CA MET A 246 -3.72 -17.32 -10.42
C MET A 246 -4.51 -16.08 -9.98
N LEU A 247 -5.79 -15.99 -10.34
CA LEU A 247 -6.69 -14.96 -9.82
C LEU A 247 -6.86 -15.07 -8.30
N VAL A 248 -7.13 -16.26 -7.77
CA VAL A 248 -7.27 -16.48 -6.32
C VAL A 248 -5.99 -16.07 -5.59
N LYS A 249 -4.82 -16.52 -6.07
CA LYS A 249 -3.54 -16.15 -5.46
C LYS A 249 -3.32 -14.63 -5.51
N ARG A 250 -3.68 -13.94 -6.61
CA ARG A 250 -3.58 -12.48 -6.73
C ARG A 250 -4.49 -11.77 -5.73
N VAL A 251 -5.74 -12.19 -5.61
CA VAL A 251 -6.70 -11.59 -4.67
C VAL A 251 -6.19 -11.73 -3.24
N ASN A 252 -5.67 -12.89 -2.88
CA ASN A 252 -5.07 -13.15 -1.56
C ASN A 252 -3.81 -12.32 -1.32
N ALA A 253 -2.97 -12.10 -2.34
CA ALA A 253 -1.77 -11.27 -2.22
C ALA A 253 -2.06 -9.76 -2.04
N GLU A 254 -3.23 -9.31 -2.48
CA GLU A 254 -3.67 -7.91 -2.34
C GLU A 254 -4.52 -7.66 -1.08
N GLN A 255 -4.89 -8.71 -0.37
CA GLN A 255 -5.62 -8.62 0.89
C GLN A 255 -4.63 -8.34 2.03
N ASN A 256 -4.94 -7.32 2.85
CA ASN A 256 -4.14 -6.95 4.03
C ASN A 256 -2.64 -6.72 3.73
N ASN A 257 -2.33 -6.25 2.53
CA ASN A 257 -0.95 -6.06 2.09
C ASN A 257 -0.34 -4.80 2.73
N THR A 258 0.83 -4.94 3.35
CA THR A 258 1.53 -3.85 4.04
C THR A 258 1.95 -2.71 3.11
N LYS A 259 2.07 -2.94 1.79
CA LYS A 259 2.38 -1.86 0.82
C LYS A 259 1.38 -0.71 0.87
N TYR A 260 0.14 -0.98 1.28
CA TYR A 260 -0.90 0.03 1.38
C TYR A 260 -0.78 0.91 2.62
N LEU A 261 0.15 0.62 3.54
CA LEU A 261 0.49 1.50 4.66
C LEU A 261 1.31 2.73 4.25
N ALA A 262 1.91 2.72 3.07
CA ALA A 262 2.70 3.85 2.56
C ALA A 262 1.87 5.13 2.39
N HIS A 263 0.55 5.00 2.24
CA HIS A 263 -0.38 6.11 2.12
C HIS A 263 -1.58 5.90 3.06
N GLY A 264 -1.86 6.89 3.90
CA GLY A 264 -3.05 6.92 4.73
C GLY A 264 -4.32 7.23 3.93
N THR A 265 -5.48 6.93 4.51
CA THR A 265 -6.80 7.28 3.95
C THR A 265 -7.48 8.44 4.69
N ALA A 266 -6.72 9.26 5.42
CA ALA A 266 -7.22 10.54 5.92
C ALA A 266 -7.21 11.60 4.81
N THR A 267 -8.31 12.36 4.66
CA THR A 267 -8.45 13.39 3.61
C THR A 267 -8.14 14.81 4.09
N GLU A 268 -7.92 15.00 5.39
CA GLU A 268 -7.51 16.28 5.95
C GLU A 268 -6.09 16.14 6.52
N PRO A 269 -5.21 17.14 6.33
CA PRO A 269 -3.98 17.19 7.07
C PRO A 269 -4.30 17.31 8.56
N VAL A 270 -3.71 16.45 9.39
CA VAL A 270 -3.57 16.72 10.82
C VAL A 270 -2.89 18.08 10.92
N ARG A 271 -3.61 19.08 11.41
CA ARG A 271 -3.27 20.50 11.27
C ARG A 271 -1.83 20.82 11.73
N SER A 272 -1.13 21.52 10.82
CA SER A 272 0.05 22.40 10.93
C SER A 272 1.41 21.82 11.30
N VAL A 273 2.25 21.67 10.26
CA VAL A 273 3.66 22.12 10.36
C VAL A 273 3.67 23.65 10.40
N PRO A 274 4.35 24.32 11.36
CA PRO A 274 4.47 25.76 11.32
C PRO A 274 5.41 26.16 10.18
N SER A 275 4.87 26.74 9.11
CA SER A 275 5.67 27.52 8.17
C SER A 275 6.18 28.76 8.90
N THR A 276 7.49 28.81 9.14
CA THR A 276 8.19 29.99 9.66
C THR A 276 8.15 31.10 8.61
N SER A 277 7.12 31.93 8.66
CA SER A 277 7.13 33.26 8.04
C SER A 277 7.16 34.31 9.13
N LYS A 278 8.26 35.04 9.20
CA LYS A 278 8.46 36.18 10.10
C LYS A 278 7.53 37.32 9.68
N SER A 279 6.65 37.77 10.57
CA SER A 279 6.16 39.14 10.57
C SER A 279 5.83 39.62 12.00
N LYS A 280 6.17 40.89 12.25
CA LYS A 280 6.24 41.61 13.53
C LYS A 280 4.85 41.86 14.19
N PRO A 281 4.81 42.29 15.47
CA PRO A 281 3.63 42.27 16.33
C PRO A 281 2.87 43.59 16.37
N ALA A 282 1.55 43.53 16.64
CA ALA A 282 0.86 44.47 17.54
C ALA A 282 -0.60 44.06 17.84
N ALA A 283 -1.02 44.47 19.05
CA ALA A 283 -2.36 44.66 19.62
C ALA A 283 -3.01 43.50 20.41
N LYS A 284 -3.36 43.85 21.65
CA LYS A 284 -3.99 43.09 22.74
C LYS A 284 -5.42 43.68 22.98
N PRO A 285 -6.25 43.15 23.89
CA PRO A 285 -7.21 42.06 23.70
C PRO A 285 -8.68 42.54 23.86
N ALA A 286 -9.65 41.80 23.34
CA ALA A 286 -11.06 41.98 23.74
C ALA A 286 -11.88 40.69 23.69
N ALA A 287 -12.71 40.55 24.74
CA ALA A 287 -13.89 39.71 24.88
C ALA A 287 -13.69 38.20 25.12
N GLU A 288 -13.54 37.93 26.41
CA GLU A 288 -14.03 36.78 27.18
C GLU A 288 -15.26 36.08 26.58
N ASN A 289 -15.06 34.87 26.05
CA ASN A 289 -16.14 33.93 25.77
C ASN A 289 -16.16 32.88 26.90
N LYS A 290 -17.32 32.78 27.54
CA LYS A 290 -17.67 31.85 28.62
C LYS A 290 -17.25 30.40 28.29
N PRO A 291 -16.83 29.61 29.30
CA PRO A 291 -16.46 28.22 29.11
C PRO A 291 -17.68 27.44 28.61
N VAL A 292 -17.54 26.81 27.45
CA VAL A 292 -18.46 25.79 26.98
C VAL A 292 -18.30 24.58 27.89
N ASP A 293 -19.42 24.08 28.41
CA ASP A 293 -19.52 22.98 29.37
C ASP A 293 -18.52 21.83 29.15
N ALA A 294 -17.69 21.62 30.17
CA ALA A 294 -16.83 20.45 30.33
C ALA A 294 -17.68 19.22 30.69
N GLY A 295 -18.31 18.62 29.68
CA GLY A 295 -19.25 17.51 29.82
C GLY A 295 -18.75 16.16 29.31
N THR A 296 -17.50 15.80 29.60
CA THR A 296 -16.98 14.41 29.67
C THR A 296 -15.54 14.54 30.14
N ALA A 297 -15.21 13.97 31.31
CA ALA A 297 -13.86 14.06 31.84
C ALA A 297 -12.91 13.33 30.88
N VAL A 298 -12.21 14.11 30.04
CA VAL A 298 -11.15 13.64 29.13
C VAL A 298 -10.26 12.69 29.90
N VAL A 299 -10.15 11.45 29.42
CA VAL A 299 -9.28 10.44 30.04
C VAL A 299 -7.86 10.78 29.61
N ASP A 300 -6.96 10.90 30.58
CA ASP A 300 -5.56 11.21 30.30
C ASP A 300 -4.69 9.96 30.43
N PHE A 301 -4.15 9.51 29.31
CA PHE A 301 -3.28 8.34 29.26
C PHE A 301 -1.78 8.67 29.42
N GLY A 302 -1.43 9.91 29.81
CA GLY A 302 -0.05 10.31 30.10
C GLY A 302 0.86 10.37 28.87
N GLY A 303 0.29 10.61 27.70
CA GLY A 303 0.98 10.64 26.41
C GLY A 303 1.64 11.98 26.05
N GLN A 304 2.27 11.99 24.88
CA GLN A 304 2.90 13.17 24.25
C GLN A 304 2.12 13.58 22.99
N PRO A 305 2.31 14.81 22.47
CA PRO A 305 1.72 15.21 21.19
C PRO A 305 2.06 14.23 20.06
N ALA A 306 1.03 13.79 19.33
CA ALA A 306 1.20 12.83 18.23
C ALA A 306 1.99 13.43 17.06
N SER A 307 1.94 14.75 16.87
CA SER A 307 2.71 15.50 15.86
C SER A 307 4.22 15.47 16.10
N GLU A 308 4.66 15.29 17.35
CA GLU A 308 6.07 15.30 17.75
C GLU A 308 6.66 13.88 17.83
N THR A 309 5.82 12.85 17.67
CA THR A 309 6.22 11.46 17.85
C THR A 309 6.52 10.80 16.50
N ARG A 310 7.76 10.33 16.31
CA ARG A 310 8.10 9.51 15.15
C ARG A 310 7.44 8.13 15.27
N TRP A 311 6.69 7.74 14.24
CA TRP A 311 6.00 6.46 14.22
C TRP A 311 6.83 5.37 13.53
N ALA A 312 7.16 4.32 14.27
CA ALA A 312 8.04 3.25 13.80
C ALA A 312 7.43 1.83 13.89
N LEU A 313 6.15 1.70 14.28
CA LEU A 313 5.56 0.36 14.46
C LEU A 313 5.51 -0.48 13.18
N GLY A 314 5.43 0.18 12.02
CA GLY A 314 5.51 -0.50 10.72
C GLY A 314 6.92 -0.98 10.35
N GLU A 315 7.98 -0.39 10.93
CA GLU A 315 9.38 -0.68 10.55
C GLU A 315 9.80 -2.11 10.95
N ALA A 316 9.20 -2.66 12.01
CA ALA A 316 9.46 -4.04 12.43
C ALA A 316 8.76 -5.09 11.55
N ILE A 317 7.80 -4.68 10.72
CA ILE A 317 6.96 -5.60 9.96
C ILE A 317 7.61 -5.87 8.62
N THR A 318 8.28 -7.02 8.52
CA THR A 318 8.80 -7.50 7.24
C THR A 318 7.63 -7.83 6.30
N PRO A 319 7.48 -7.16 5.14
CA PRO A 319 6.44 -7.47 4.18
C PRO A 319 6.52 -8.94 3.73
N LYS A 320 5.38 -9.59 3.53
CA LYS A 320 5.36 -10.96 3.00
C LYS A 320 6.07 -11.01 1.65
N LYS A 321 7.01 -11.94 1.50
CA LYS A 321 7.40 -12.46 0.18
C LYS A 321 6.16 -13.06 -0.46
N ALA A 322 5.49 -12.29 -1.32
CA ALA A 322 4.36 -12.81 -2.05
C ALA A 322 4.86 -13.93 -2.99
N GLY A 323 4.10 -15.03 -3.13
CA GLY A 323 4.31 -16.05 -4.18
C GLY A 323 4.14 -15.49 -5.61
N PHE A 324 3.87 -14.19 -5.71
CA PHE A 324 4.15 -13.35 -6.85
C PHE A 324 5.15 -12.29 -6.42
N ALA A 325 6.33 -12.25 -7.02
CA ALA A 325 7.22 -11.11 -6.86
C ALA A 325 6.61 -9.93 -7.64
N LEU A 326 5.67 -9.21 -7.02
CA LEU A 326 4.98 -8.09 -7.68
C LEU A 326 5.78 -6.80 -7.69
N VAL A 327 6.86 -6.71 -6.91
CA VAL A 327 7.94 -5.74 -7.03
C VAL A 327 9.14 -6.40 -6.34
N SER A 328 10.37 -6.08 -6.76
CA SER A 328 11.55 -6.28 -5.92
C SER A 328 11.24 -5.86 -4.48
N SER A 329 11.74 -6.62 -3.49
CA SER A 329 11.73 -6.27 -2.07
C SER A 329 12.59 -5.03 -1.79
N ALA A 330 12.34 -3.95 -2.52
CA ALA A 330 12.97 -2.66 -2.35
C ALA A 330 12.50 -2.08 -1.02
N HIS A 331 13.28 -2.39 0.01
CA HIS A 331 13.42 -1.64 1.24
C HIS A 331 12.21 -1.76 2.17
N ALA A 332 12.11 -2.93 2.81
CA ALA A 332 11.29 -3.15 4.00
C ALA A 332 11.64 -2.21 5.18
N GLY A 333 12.75 -1.46 5.12
CA GLY A 333 13.20 -0.55 6.16
C GLY A 333 12.72 0.91 6.05
N ASP A 334 12.09 1.31 4.94
CA ASP A 334 11.78 2.72 4.66
C ASP A 334 10.30 2.98 4.32
N LEU A 335 9.37 2.04 4.58
CA LEU A 335 7.96 2.35 4.38
C LEU A 335 7.57 3.42 5.42
N PRO A 336 7.24 4.67 5.02
CA PRO A 336 6.70 5.63 5.95
C PRO A 336 5.31 5.12 6.35
N SER A 337 5.26 4.33 7.42
CA SER A 337 3.99 3.90 7.98
C SER A 337 3.40 5.10 8.69
N SER A 338 2.27 5.59 8.22
CA SER A 338 1.50 6.56 8.98
C SER A 338 0.87 5.83 10.17
N SER A 339 0.73 6.48 11.33
CA SER A 339 -0.04 5.94 12.45
C SER A 339 -1.52 5.85 12.11
N CYS A 340 -2.31 5.20 12.97
CA CYS A 340 -3.76 5.14 12.80
C CYS A 340 -4.45 6.52 12.80
N GLU A 341 -3.85 7.55 13.39
CA GLU A 341 -4.39 8.93 13.36
C GLU A 341 -4.38 9.55 11.96
N ALA A 342 -3.44 9.13 11.11
CA ALA A 342 -3.34 9.57 9.71
C ALA A 342 -4.07 8.61 8.75
N ASP A 343 -4.86 7.67 9.28
CA ASP A 343 -5.55 6.64 8.53
C ASP A 343 -7.05 6.61 8.88
N ARG A 344 -7.82 5.81 8.14
CA ARG A 344 -9.24 5.58 8.43
C ARG A 344 -9.57 4.09 8.25
N PRO A 345 -10.71 3.60 8.76
CA PRO A 345 -11.20 2.27 8.44
C PRO A 345 -11.15 2.01 6.93
N ARG A 346 -10.61 0.86 6.56
CA ARG A 346 -10.48 0.41 5.17
C ARG A 346 -11.45 -0.72 4.91
N GLU A 347 -12.22 -0.62 3.84
CA GLU A 347 -13.15 -1.68 3.43
C GLU A 347 -12.86 -2.08 1.99
N SER A 348 -12.72 -3.39 1.77
CA SER A 348 -12.58 -4.00 0.45
C SER A 348 -13.64 -5.09 0.33
N GLY A 349 -14.37 -5.07 -0.78
CA GLY A 349 -15.43 -6.04 -1.05
C GLY A 349 -14.89 -7.42 -1.41
N LYS A 350 -15.78 -8.41 -1.42
CA LYS A 350 -15.50 -9.70 -2.03
C LYS A 350 -15.32 -9.53 -3.54
N VAL A 351 -14.63 -10.48 -4.15
CA VAL A 351 -14.57 -10.59 -5.61
C VAL A 351 -15.78 -11.40 -6.07
N PHE A 352 -16.52 -10.92 -7.06
CA PHE A 352 -17.70 -11.61 -7.59
C PHE A 352 -17.49 -11.98 -9.04
N ASN A 353 -17.96 -13.16 -9.44
CA ASN A 353 -18.02 -13.57 -10.84
C ASN A 353 -19.18 -12.86 -11.55
N LEU A 354 -18.95 -12.33 -12.75
CA LEU A 354 -19.96 -11.55 -13.48
C LEU A 354 -21.16 -12.41 -13.91
N ALA A 355 -20.93 -13.63 -14.40
CA ALA A 355 -22.01 -14.51 -14.88
C ALA A 355 -22.91 -14.99 -13.75
N SER A 356 -22.29 -15.51 -12.68
CA SER A 356 -23.01 -16.21 -11.62
C SER A 356 -23.42 -15.31 -10.45
N GLY A 357 -22.81 -14.13 -10.31
CA GLY A 357 -22.95 -13.26 -9.13
C GLY A 357 -22.40 -13.87 -7.84
N LYS A 358 -21.77 -15.06 -7.91
CA LYS A 358 -21.20 -15.74 -6.74
C LYS A 358 -19.84 -15.14 -6.39
N ALA A 359 -19.55 -15.06 -5.09
CA ALA A 359 -18.24 -14.69 -4.61
C ALA A 359 -17.20 -15.71 -5.12
N LEU A 360 -16.03 -15.21 -5.53
CA LEU A 360 -14.86 -16.04 -5.76
C LEU A 360 -14.47 -16.67 -4.42
N ASP A 361 -14.36 -18.00 -4.42
CA ASP A 361 -13.83 -18.70 -3.27
C ASP A 361 -12.33 -18.44 -3.17
N THR A 362 -11.95 -17.63 -2.18
CA THR A 362 -10.57 -17.25 -1.90
C THR A 362 -10.01 -17.93 -0.65
N GLN A 363 -10.85 -18.68 0.08
CA GLN A 363 -10.52 -19.27 1.37
C GLN A 363 -10.00 -20.70 1.21
N THR A 364 -8.85 -20.96 1.84
CA THR A 364 -8.36 -22.32 2.11
C THR A 364 -8.86 -22.84 3.46
N THR A 365 -9.08 -21.99 4.47
CA THR A 365 -9.58 -22.38 5.81
C THR A 365 -10.25 -21.24 6.59
N THR A 366 -11.07 -21.56 7.61
CA THR A 366 -11.61 -20.63 8.63
C THR A 366 -10.82 -20.66 9.94
N GLU A 367 -9.60 -21.19 9.90
CA GLU A 367 -8.74 -21.30 11.08
C GLU A 367 -8.26 -19.93 11.55
N TYR A 368 -8.05 -19.78 12.85
CA TYR A 368 -7.51 -18.57 13.46
C TYR A 368 -5.99 -18.70 13.63
N LEU A 369 -5.28 -17.57 13.64
CA LEU A 369 -3.92 -17.55 14.15
C LEU A 369 -3.91 -18.10 15.60
N PRO A 370 -2.91 -18.91 15.99
CA PRO A 370 -2.83 -19.46 17.33
C PRO A 370 -2.97 -18.35 18.38
N GLY A 371 -3.94 -18.51 19.29
CA GLY A 371 -4.18 -17.53 20.37
C GLY A 371 -4.92 -16.25 19.95
N TYR A 372 -5.48 -16.17 18.74
CA TYR A 372 -6.24 -15.01 18.25
C TYR A 372 -7.70 -15.35 17.88
N ASN A 373 -8.30 -16.37 18.50
CA ASN A 373 -9.73 -16.66 18.36
C ASN A 373 -10.49 -16.08 19.56
N ASN A 374 -11.22 -14.98 19.36
CA ASN A 374 -12.06 -14.35 20.39
C ASN A 374 -11.35 -13.96 21.69
N ARG A 375 -10.10 -13.49 21.60
CA ARG A 375 -9.34 -13.20 22.81
C ARG A 375 -9.50 -11.77 23.27
N VAL A 376 -9.45 -11.59 24.59
CA VAL A 376 -9.42 -10.29 25.26
C VAL A 376 -7.97 -9.89 25.43
N TRP A 377 -7.68 -8.63 25.12
CA TRP A 377 -6.33 -8.06 25.20
C TRP A 377 -6.41 -6.76 25.99
N ALA A 378 -5.64 -6.63 27.06
CA ALA A 378 -5.76 -5.46 27.94
C ALA A 378 -4.42 -5.05 28.54
N ASN A 379 -4.30 -3.79 28.94
CA ASN A 379 -3.20 -3.31 29.78
C ASN A 379 -3.63 -2.07 30.57
N LEU A 380 -2.88 -1.76 31.62
CA LEU A 380 -2.97 -0.48 32.33
C LEU A 380 -2.13 0.57 31.61
N VAL A 381 -2.72 1.75 31.40
CA VAL A 381 -2.07 2.93 30.84
C VAL A 381 -2.40 4.11 31.75
N ASN A 382 -1.39 4.66 32.42
CA ASN A 382 -1.56 5.76 33.37
C ASN A 382 -2.67 5.50 34.43
N GLY A 383 -2.70 4.29 34.99
CA GLY A 383 -3.71 3.86 35.97
C GLY A 383 -5.10 3.54 35.39
N HIS A 384 -5.26 3.60 34.06
CA HIS A 384 -6.52 3.30 33.38
C HIS A 384 -6.44 1.94 32.70
N LEU A 385 -7.44 1.08 32.89
CA LEU A 385 -7.50 -0.19 32.16
C LEU A 385 -8.06 0.07 30.77
N VAL A 386 -7.30 -0.31 29.74
CA VAL A 386 -7.74 -0.30 28.35
C VAL A 386 -7.82 -1.74 27.86
N THR A 387 -9.00 -2.11 27.34
CA THR A 387 -9.30 -3.46 26.86
C THR A 387 -9.73 -3.41 25.40
N LEU A 388 -9.19 -4.32 24.59
CA LEU A 388 -9.52 -4.59 23.20
C LEU A 388 -10.12 -5.99 23.10
N SER A 389 -11.38 -6.09 22.64
CA SER A 389 -12.08 -7.37 22.59
C SER A 389 -13.23 -7.40 21.57
N PRO A 390 -13.48 -8.54 20.91
CA PRO A 390 -12.55 -9.65 20.74
C PRO A 390 -11.46 -9.29 19.73
N VAL A 391 -10.22 -9.73 19.96
CA VAL A 391 -9.23 -9.85 18.90
C VAL A 391 -9.43 -11.19 18.22
N SER A 392 -9.83 -11.14 16.95
CA SER A 392 -10.17 -12.31 16.12
C SER A 392 -9.47 -12.24 14.76
N ILE A 393 -8.37 -12.97 14.59
CA ILE A 393 -7.53 -12.90 13.39
C ILE A 393 -7.44 -14.28 12.72
N LEU A 394 -7.90 -14.39 11.48
CA LEU A 394 -7.82 -15.60 10.67
C LEU A 394 -6.37 -15.93 10.31
N ARG A 395 -6.03 -17.21 10.23
CA ARG A 395 -4.71 -17.71 9.86
C ARG A 395 -4.35 -17.33 8.43
N ASP A 396 -5.30 -17.50 7.52
CA ASP A 396 -5.12 -17.20 6.10
C ASP A 396 -5.37 -15.70 5.85
N GLY A 397 -4.34 -14.99 5.40
CA GLY A 397 -4.42 -13.56 5.07
C GLY A 397 -4.52 -12.63 6.28
N ALA A 398 -4.41 -13.14 7.51
CA ALA A 398 -4.53 -12.35 8.75
C ALA A 398 -5.79 -11.48 8.84
N SER A 399 -6.93 -11.92 8.29
CA SER A 399 -8.13 -11.08 8.24
C SER A 399 -8.85 -10.98 9.58
N VAL A 400 -9.45 -9.82 9.84
CA VAL A 400 -10.35 -9.63 10.99
C VAL A 400 -11.65 -10.40 10.75
N ASP A 401 -11.95 -11.37 11.62
CA ASP A 401 -13.20 -12.14 11.56
C ASP A 401 -14.34 -11.42 12.30
N ARG A 402 -14.04 -10.86 13.48
CA ARG A 402 -15.00 -10.13 14.31
C ARG A 402 -14.44 -8.77 14.69
N GLN A 403 -15.26 -7.74 14.45
CA GLN A 403 -14.90 -6.37 14.76
C GLN A 403 -14.85 -6.16 16.29
N PRO A 404 -13.81 -5.51 16.83
CA PRO A 404 -13.66 -5.34 18.26
C PRO A 404 -14.47 -4.15 18.79
N PHE A 405 -14.55 -4.07 20.11
CA PHE A 405 -14.79 -2.84 20.84
C PHE A 405 -13.55 -2.51 21.67
N ILE A 406 -13.44 -1.24 22.06
CA ILE A 406 -12.51 -0.75 23.05
C ILE A 406 -13.29 -0.45 24.32
N GLU A 407 -12.79 -0.88 25.46
CA GLU A 407 -13.36 -0.61 26.77
C GLU A 407 -12.32 0.05 27.67
N VAL A 408 -12.69 1.17 28.29
CA VAL A 408 -11.82 1.96 29.17
C VAL A 408 -12.41 2.04 30.57
N VAL A 409 -11.65 1.65 31.58
CA VAL A 409 -11.96 1.88 33.00
C VAL A 409 -10.98 2.91 33.56
N LYS A 410 -11.45 4.13 33.75
CA LYS A 410 -10.66 5.23 34.30
C LYS A 410 -10.34 4.98 35.78
N GLY A 411 -9.09 5.15 36.21
CA GLY A 411 -8.66 4.97 37.61
C GLY A 411 -8.89 3.55 38.11
N TYR A 412 -8.60 2.55 37.26
CA TYR A 412 -8.80 1.15 37.60
C TYR A 412 -7.92 0.71 38.77
N ASP A 413 -6.69 1.20 38.81
CA ASP A 413 -5.73 1.00 39.90
C ASP A 413 -6.18 1.66 41.22
N GLN A 414 -6.99 2.71 41.13
CA GLN A 414 -7.65 3.39 42.26
C GLN A 414 -8.98 2.75 42.68
N GLY A 415 -9.31 1.57 42.13
CA GLY A 415 -10.49 0.80 42.52
C GLY A 415 -11.76 1.12 41.73
N ASN A 416 -11.73 2.04 40.76
CA ASN A 416 -12.90 2.28 39.91
C ASN A 416 -13.16 1.06 38.99
N ARG A 417 -14.44 0.77 38.76
CA ARG A 417 -14.90 -0.34 37.90
C ARG A 417 -15.90 0.09 36.82
N LYS A 418 -16.25 1.38 36.77
CA LYS A 418 -17.15 1.91 35.73
C LYS A 418 -16.42 1.97 34.40
N SER A 419 -16.93 1.24 33.41
CA SER A 419 -16.35 1.19 32.08
C SER A 419 -17.06 2.10 31.08
N ILE A 420 -16.30 2.56 30.08
CA ILE A 420 -16.77 3.26 28.90
C ILE A 420 -16.44 2.38 27.71
N LYS A 421 -17.47 1.90 27.01
CA LYS A 421 -17.33 0.99 25.86
C LYS A 421 -17.58 1.74 24.56
N SER A 422 -16.66 1.60 23.61
CA SER A 422 -16.70 2.23 22.30
C SER A 422 -16.60 1.17 21.20
N THR A 423 -17.56 1.15 20.28
CA THR A 423 -17.50 0.28 19.10
C THR A 423 -16.35 0.68 18.20
N ALA A 424 -15.67 -0.30 17.61
CA ALA A 424 -14.52 -0.05 16.76
C ALA A 424 -14.54 -0.90 15.48
N VAL A 425 -13.76 -0.47 14.50
CA VAL A 425 -13.44 -1.24 13.29
C VAL A 425 -11.94 -1.49 13.28
N ALA A 426 -11.55 -2.71 12.99
CA ALA A 426 -10.17 -3.13 12.86
C ALA A 426 -9.81 -3.47 11.42
N ASN A 427 -8.59 -3.10 11.04
CA ASN A 427 -7.92 -3.52 9.84
C ASN A 427 -6.60 -4.21 10.21
N THR A 428 -6.20 -5.16 9.39
CA THR A 428 -4.93 -5.88 9.55
C THR A 428 -4.01 -5.66 8.37
N TYR A 429 -2.71 -5.70 8.65
CA TYR A 429 -1.67 -5.70 7.63
C TYR A 429 -0.67 -6.80 7.94
N GLU A 430 -0.60 -7.78 7.05
CA GLU A 430 0.12 -9.03 7.27
C GLU A 430 1.57 -8.94 6.79
N GLY A 431 2.51 -9.04 7.72
CA GLY A 431 3.91 -9.32 7.45
C GLY A 431 4.22 -10.82 7.46
N GLU A 432 5.51 -11.15 7.29
CA GLU A 432 5.97 -12.55 7.35
C GLU A 432 5.62 -13.17 8.71
N ASP A 433 6.09 -12.55 9.79
CA ASP A 433 5.97 -13.04 11.16
C ASP A 433 5.07 -12.19 12.06
N LEU A 434 4.77 -10.95 11.66
CA LEU A 434 4.00 -9.99 12.45
C LEU A 434 2.73 -9.54 11.70
N VAL A 435 1.73 -9.11 12.45
CA VAL A 435 0.51 -8.48 11.93
C VAL A 435 0.32 -7.14 12.62
N LEU A 436 0.22 -6.05 11.85
CA LEU A 436 -0.29 -4.79 12.38
C LEU A 436 -1.81 -4.91 12.49
N TYR A 437 -2.35 -4.75 13.69
CA TYR A 437 -3.77 -4.69 14.00
C TYR A 437 -4.13 -3.27 14.38
N ARG A 438 -4.78 -2.57 13.45
CA ARG A 438 -5.14 -1.15 13.55
C ARG A 438 -6.61 -1.02 13.85
N VAL A 439 -6.97 -0.35 14.94
CA VAL A 439 -8.32 -0.26 15.47
C VAL A 439 -8.77 1.19 15.54
N PHE A 440 -9.94 1.49 14.99
CA PHE A 440 -10.51 2.83 14.93
C PHE A 440 -11.84 2.86 15.68
N THR A 441 -11.98 3.72 16.69
CA THR A 441 -13.28 3.94 17.32
C THR A 441 -14.23 4.66 16.39
N GLN A 442 -15.50 4.30 16.44
CA GLN A 442 -16.54 4.91 15.61
C GLN A 442 -17.19 6.14 16.27
N ASP A 443 -17.10 6.25 17.60
CA ASP A 443 -17.63 7.40 18.35
C ASP A 443 -16.56 8.49 18.49
N PRO A 444 -16.75 9.70 17.94
CA PRO A 444 -15.81 10.82 18.10
C PRO A 444 -15.61 11.27 19.55
N LYS A 445 -16.51 10.87 20.47
CA LYS A 445 -16.41 11.13 21.91
C LYS A 445 -15.79 9.98 22.69
N ALA A 446 -15.34 8.91 22.02
CA ALA A 446 -14.65 7.81 22.66
C ALA A 446 -13.40 8.34 23.40
N PRO A 447 -13.05 7.77 24.57
CA PRO A 447 -11.83 8.17 25.27
C PRO A 447 -10.55 7.92 24.47
N VAL A 448 -10.60 6.97 23.53
CA VAL A 448 -9.51 6.54 22.65
C VAL A 448 -9.97 6.77 21.22
N SER A 449 -9.15 7.39 20.38
CA SER A 449 -9.45 7.64 18.96
C SER A 449 -9.12 6.41 18.12
N CYS A 450 -7.91 5.87 18.30
CA CYS A 450 -7.46 4.66 17.61
C CYS A 450 -6.32 3.97 18.37
N ILE A 451 -6.08 2.70 18.04
CA ILE A 451 -5.01 1.88 18.61
C ILE A 451 -4.30 1.16 17.47
N ASP A 452 -2.98 1.16 17.49
CA ASP A 452 -2.16 0.25 16.68
C ASP A 452 -1.51 -0.78 17.62
N VAL A 453 -1.65 -2.07 17.29
CA VAL A 453 -0.98 -3.17 17.99
C VAL A 453 -0.25 -4.04 16.99
N VAL A 454 1.01 -4.39 17.27
CA VAL A 454 1.77 -5.35 16.47
C VAL A 454 1.71 -6.71 17.16
N PHE A 455 1.09 -7.68 16.51
CA PHE A 455 0.92 -9.05 17.01
C PHE A 455 1.89 -10.03 16.36
N SER A 456 2.44 -10.95 17.15
CA SER A 456 3.23 -12.08 16.67
C SER A 456 2.34 -13.20 16.13
N LYS A 457 2.58 -13.65 14.89
CA LYS A 457 1.86 -14.79 14.31
C LYS A 457 2.21 -16.12 14.99
N LYS A 458 3.35 -16.19 15.70
CA LYS A 458 3.89 -17.42 16.29
C LYS A 458 3.58 -17.55 17.79
N ASN A 459 3.74 -16.46 18.54
CA ASN A 459 3.80 -16.53 20.00
C ASN A 459 2.51 -16.11 20.70
N SER A 460 1.49 -15.68 19.94
CA SER A 460 0.24 -15.15 20.52
C SER A 460 0.49 -14.00 21.50
N GLU A 461 1.40 -13.07 21.15
CA GLU A 461 1.80 -11.93 21.98
C GLU A 461 1.68 -10.61 21.19
N ALA A 462 1.56 -9.49 21.90
CA ALA A 462 1.74 -8.17 21.33
C ALA A 462 3.20 -7.76 21.54
N THR A 463 3.91 -7.47 20.46
CA THR A 463 5.34 -7.10 20.51
C THR A 463 5.53 -5.60 20.65
N ASP A 464 4.57 -4.82 20.15
CA ASP A 464 4.58 -3.37 20.23
C ASP A 464 3.15 -2.81 20.07
N GLY A 465 2.97 -1.53 20.36
CA GLY A 465 1.69 -0.86 20.19
C GLY A 465 1.65 0.55 20.76
N ALA A 466 0.70 1.33 20.26
CA ALA A 466 0.37 2.64 20.81
C ALA A 466 -1.11 2.93 20.72
N LEU A 467 -1.53 3.80 21.63
CA LEU A 467 -2.89 4.29 21.75
C LEU A 467 -2.88 5.78 21.48
N PHE A 468 -3.86 6.23 20.70
CA PHE A 468 -4.06 7.63 20.35
C PHE A 468 -5.37 8.13 20.93
N TYR A 469 -5.35 9.35 21.43
CA TYR A 469 -6.49 9.99 22.06
C TYR A 469 -6.43 11.50 21.84
N SER A 470 -7.59 12.13 21.73
CA SER A 470 -7.68 13.55 21.46
C SER A 470 -8.02 14.34 22.72
N ARG A 471 -7.28 15.43 22.94
CA ARG A 471 -7.71 16.53 23.82
C ARG A 471 -8.24 17.65 22.93
N PRO A 472 -9.01 18.62 23.47
CA PRO A 472 -9.48 19.74 22.66
C PRO A 472 -8.32 20.40 21.89
N ARG A 473 -8.38 20.31 20.55
CA ARG A 473 -7.43 20.88 19.57
C ARG A 473 -6.09 20.15 19.35
N GLU A 474 -5.84 19.00 19.99
CA GLU A 474 -4.56 18.29 19.83
C GLU A 474 -4.70 16.77 20.06
N ALA A 475 -4.03 15.98 19.23
CA ALA A 475 -3.96 14.53 19.36
C ALA A 475 -2.71 14.13 20.17
N PHE A 476 -2.88 13.19 21.09
CA PHE A 476 -1.84 12.64 21.96
C PHE A 476 -1.65 11.14 21.68
N THR A 477 -0.45 10.65 21.95
CA THR A 477 -0.10 9.24 21.83
C THR A 477 0.69 8.74 23.03
N THR A 478 0.49 7.48 23.38
CA THR A 478 1.25 6.79 24.42
C THR A 478 1.44 5.33 24.06
N ARG A 479 2.51 4.71 24.58
CA ARG A 479 2.79 3.29 24.35
C ARG A 479 1.70 2.44 24.97
N PHE A 480 1.17 1.49 24.19
CA PHE A 480 0.14 0.55 24.62
C PHE A 480 0.42 -0.83 24.03
N VAL A 481 0.99 -1.72 24.85
CA VAL A 481 1.25 -3.11 24.47
C VAL A 481 0.32 -4.00 25.28
N PRO A 482 -0.82 -4.45 24.74
CA PRO A 482 -1.75 -5.24 25.51
C PRO A 482 -1.23 -6.65 25.77
N ILE A 483 -1.57 -7.22 26.92
CA ILE A 483 -1.37 -8.64 27.21
C ILE A 483 -2.69 -9.37 27.05
N ARG A 484 -2.62 -10.64 26.67
CA ARG A 484 -3.80 -11.51 26.60
C ARG A 484 -4.34 -11.72 28.02
N ALA A 485 -5.59 -11.31 28.24
CA ALA A 485 -6.29 -11.40 29.52
C ALA A 485 -6.94 -12.78 29.73
#